data_AF-A0A7X8I264-F1
#
_entry.id   AF-A0A7X8I264-F1
#
_cell.length_a   1.000
_cell.length_b   1.000
_cell.length_c   1.000
_cell.angle_alpha   90.00
_cell.angle_beta   90.00
_cell.angle_gamma   90.00
#
_symmetry.space_group_name_H-M   'P 1'
#
loop_
_entity.id
_entity.type
_entity.pdbx_description
1 polymer ?
#
loop_
_entity_poly.entity_id
_entity_poly.type
_entity_poly.pdbx_seq_one_letter_code
_entity_poly.pdbx_strand_id
1 'polypeptide(L)'
;MDESQIQFINNPRKTQKDPSIVISDEEIKTIRDFHKGISGYCCTPLCSLDKLAQELGVGKIWVKDESHRFGLNAFKALGVSYALGRYLGRELGLPIEKLSFDRLSSPEVKQKLGDKTFVTATDGNHGRGVAWAANQLGQKSVVFMPKGSSPLRLENIKKEGAEARITKYNYDDTVRHAYEYAEKIGGMVVQDTALPGYEEIPHWIMQG
;
A
#
# COMPACT_ATOMS: atom_id res chain seq x y z
N MET A 1 36.22 -21.04 15.51
CA MET A 1 34.96 -20.29 15.36
C MET A 1 34.44 -20.69 14.01
N ASP A 2 33.30 -21.37 13.99
CA ASP A 2 32.71 -21.94 12.78
C ASP A 2 32.24 -20.78 11.90
N GLU A 3 32.97 -20.51 10.81
CA GLU A 3 32.56 -19.54 9.80
C GLU A 3 31.30 -20.12 9.16
N SER A 4 30.13 -19.62 9.55
CA SER A 4 28.87 -19.96 8.88
C SER A 4 28.97 -19.54 7.42
N GLN A 5 29.41 -20.45 6.55
CA GLN A 5 29.51 -20.22 5.12
C GLN A 5 28.10 -19.91 4.60
N ILE A 6 27.89 -18.68 4.16
CA ILE A 6 26.66 -18.28 3.49
C ILE A 6 26.56 -19.09 2.19
N GLN A 7 25.65 -20.06 2.15
CA GLN A 7 25.39 -20.82 0.95
C GLN A 7 24.54 -19.99 -0.01
N PHE A 8 25.16 -19.47 -1.07
CA PHE A 8 24.44 -18.80 -2.16
C PHE A 8 23.76 -19.86 -3.05
N ILE A 9 22.44 -19.98 -2.95
CA ILE A 9 21.64 -20.80 -3.87
C ILE A 9 21.30 -19.94 -5.09
N ASN A 10 22.04 -20.13 -6.18
CA ASN A 10 21.81 -19.40 -7.42
C ASN A 10 20.56 -19.94 -8.13
N ASN A 11 19.52 -19.12 -8.28
CA ASN A 11 18.35 -19.42 -9.10
C ASN A 11 18.48 -18.69 -10.45
N PRO A 12 18.86 -19.39 -11.54
CA PRO A 12 19.29 -18.76 -12.79
C PRO A 12 18.14 -18.19 -13.64
N ARG A 13 17.00 -17.80 -13.04
CA ARG A 13 15.95 -17.05 -13.75
C ARG A 13 16.50 -15.71 -14.19
N LYS A 14 17.07 -15.70 -15.39
CA LYS A 14 17.52 -14.52 -16.12
C LYS A 14 16.27 -13.86 -16.71
N THR A 15 15.72 -12.87 -16.04
CA THR A 15 14.67 -12.03 -16.62
C THR A 15 15.31 -11.07 -17.62
N GLN A 16 14.80 -11.03 -18.85
CA GLN A 16 14.91 -9.82 -19.66
C GLN A 16 14.20 -8.72 -18.86
N LYS A 17 14.92 -7.64 -18.54
CA LYS A 17 14.27 -6.43 -18.03
C LYS A 17 13.39 -5.93 -19.17
N ASP A 18 12.09 -6.04 -19.02
CA ASP A 18 11.19 -5.10 -19.68
C ASP A 18 11.14 -3.86 -18.77
N PRO A 19 11.81 -2.76 -19.11
CA PRO A 19 11.83 -1.56 -18.28
C PRO A 19 10.60 -0.69 -18.58
N SER A 20 9.46 -1.28 -18.94
CA SER A 20 8.31 -0.58 -19.52
C SER A 20 7.56 0.33 -18.55
N ILE A 21 7.90 0.30 -17.25
CA ILE A 21 7.36 1.23 -16.26
C ILE A 21 8.46 2.18 -15.82
N VAL A 22 8.60 3.28 -16.56
CA VAL A 22 9.39 4.44 -16.15
C VAL A 22 8.42 5.49 -15.64
N ILE A 23 8.41 5.70 -14.32
CA ILE A 23 7.74 6.87 -13.72
C ILE A 23 8.68 8.06 -13.93
N SER A 24 8.19 9.13 -14.54
CA SER A 24 9.00 10.32 -14.80
C SER A 24 9.40 11.03 -13.49
N ASP A 25 10.49 11.79 -13.52
CA ASP A 25 10.93 12.59 -12.35
C ASP A 25 9.86 13.58 -11.88
N GLU A 26 9.06 14.09 -12.82
CA GLU A 26 7.98 15.03 -12.56
C GLU A 26 6.78 14.35 -11.88
N GLU A 27 6.44 13.12 -12.29
CA GLU A 27 5.48 12.28 -11.58
C GLU A 27 5.96 11.92 -10.18
N ILE A 28 7.23 11.49 -10.01
CA ILE A 28 7.82 11.17 -8.71
C ILE A 28 7.73 12.37 -7.77
N LYS A 29 8.04 13.57 -8.27
CA LYS A 29 7.93 14.81 -7.49
C LYS A 29 6.48 15.05 -7.06
N THR A 30 5.53 14.94 -7.99
CA THR A 30 4.10 15.14 -7.72
C THR A 30 3.58 14.16 -6.67
N ILE A 31 3.92 12.88 -6.79
CA ILE A 31 3.55 11.82 -5.83
C ILE A 31 4.15 12.12 -4.44
N ARG A 32 5.44 12.49 -4.40
CA ARG A 32 6.11 12.83 -3.14
C ARG A 32 5.49 14.05 -2.48
N ASP A 33 5.12 15.07 -3.25
CA ASP A 33 4.48 16.27 -2.74
C ASP A 33 3.06 15.98 -2.21
N PHE A 34 2.32 15.06 -2.83
CA PHE A 34 1.09 14.50 -2.26
C PHE A 34 1.33 13.85 -0.89
N HIS A 35 2.33 12.96 -0.76
CA HIS A 35 2.60 12.29 0.52
C HIS A 35 3.09 13.24 1.60
N LYS A 36 3.86 14.29 1.26
CA LYS A 36 4.26 15.34 2.22
C LYS A 36 3.06 16.06 2.83
N GLY A 37 1.95 16.12 2.11
CA GLY A 37 0.68 16.68 2.61
C GLY A 37 -0.07 15.76 3.57
N ILE A 38 0.40 14.53 3.82
CA ILE A 38 -0.22 13.62 4.78
C ILE A 38 0.37 13.89 6.17
N SER A 39 -0.50 14.10 7.16
CA SER A 39 -0.10 14.26 8.55
C SER A 39 0.80 13.11 9.02
N GLY A 40 1.91 13.46 9.67
CA GLY A 40 2.91 12.49 10.14
C GLY A 40 3.85 11.97 9.05
N TYR A 41 3.84 12.51 7.83
CA TYR A 41 4.85 12.18 6.82
C TYR A 41 6.25 12.57 7.29
N CYS A 42 7.19 11.63 7.15
CA CYS A 42 8.62 11.89 7.31
C CYS A 42 9.43 11.01 6.35
N CYS A 43 10.65 11.47 6.02
CA CYS A 43 11.62 10.62 5.34
C CYS A 43 12.06 9.50 6.30
N THR A 44 11.85 8.25 5.89
CA THR A 44 12.31 7.08 6.63
C THR A 44 13.85 6.96 6.60
N PRO A 45 14.49 6.34 7.60
CA PRO A 45 15.94 6.20 7.65
C PRO A 45 16.52 5.45 6.44
N LEU A 46 17.73 5.84 6.04
CA LEU A 46 18.59 5.06 5.14
C LEU A 46 19.82 4.64 5.93
N CYS A 47 19.81 3.41 6.43
CA CYS A 47 20.81 2.89 7.36
C CYS A 47 22.04 2.38 6.60
N SER A 48 23.23 2.86 6.98
CA SER A 48 24.51 2.33 6.45
C SER A 48 24.98 1.15 7.30
N LEU A 49 25.19 0.00 6.68
CA LEU A 49 25.68 -1.21 7.36
C LEU A 49 27.15 -1.46 7.01
N ASP A 50 28.01 -0.50 7.35
CA ASP A 50 29.42 -0.49 6.94
C ASP A 50 30.22 -1.70 7.45
N LYS A 51 29.93 -2.17 8.68
CA LYS A 51 30.58 -3.36 9.24
C LYS A 51 30.21 -4.62 8.46
N LEU A 52 28.93 -4.80 8.14
CA LEU A 52 28.46 -5.93 7.35
C LEU A 52 29.03 -5.89 5.92
N ALA A 53 29.15 -4.70 5.34
CA ALA A 53 29.77 -4.53 4.03
C ALA A 53 31.25 -4.99 4.04
N GLN A 54 32.00 -4.64 5.10
CA GLN A 54 33.37 -5.09 5.29
C GLN A 54 33.47 -6.61 5.47
N GLU A 55 32.63 -7.21 6.30
CA GLU A 55 32.60 -8.66 6.54
C GLU A 55 32.30 -9.46 5.25
N LEU A 56 31.43 -8.92 4.38
CA LEU A 56 31.05 -9.57 3.12
C LEU A 56 31.94 -9.20 1.93
N GLY A 57 32.92 -8.30 2.11
CA GLY A 57 33.83 -7.87 1.04
C GLY A 57 33.16 -7.03 -0.06
N VAL A 58 32.09 -6.29 0.24
CA VAL A 58 31.38 -5.42 -0.71
C VAL A 58 31.57 -3.93 -0.38
N GLY A 59 31.37 -3.04 -1.36
CA GLY A 59 31.65 -1.60 -1.20
C GLY A 59 30.78 -0.90 -0.15
N LYS A 60 29.46 -1.04 -0.23
CA LYS A 60 28.48 -0.46 0.71
C LYS A 60 27.23 -1.34 0.76
N ILE A 61 26.57 -1.33 1.92
CA ILE A 61 25.22 -1.87 2.10
C ILE A 61 24.37 -0.77 2.72
N TRP A 62 23.28 -0.43 2.05
CA TRP A 62 22.27 0.50 2.55
C TRP A 62 20.93 -0.21 2.70
N VAL A 63 20.25 0.05 3.80
CA VAL A 63 18.91 -0.46 4.09
C VAL A 63 17.95 0.70 4.24
N LYS A 64 16.92 0.74 3.39
CA LYS A 64 15.83 1.72 3.50
C LYS A 64 14.82 1.20 4.53
N ASP A 65 14.76 1.84 5.69
CA ASP A 65 13.99 1.33 6.83
C ASP A 65 12.54 1.86 6.83
N GLU A 66 11.66 1.13 6.15
CA GLU A 66 10.24 1.47 6.06
C GLU A 66 9.40 1.03 7.27
N SER A 67 10.02 0.50 8.33
CA SER A 67 9.31 0.23 9.60
C SER A 67 8.75 1.53 10.23
N HIS A 68 9.35 2.67 9.90
CA HIS A 68 8.93 3.98 10.42
C HIS A 68 7.80 4.63 9.61
N ARG A 69 7.44 4.08 8.44
CA ARG A 69 6.49 4.71 7.51
C ARG A 69 5.12 4.87 8.16
N PHE A 70 4.73 6.13 8.45
CA PHE A 70 3.46 6.53 9.08
C PHE A 70 3.12 5.78 10.39
N GLY A 71 4.11 5.17 11.06
CA GLY A 71 3.87 4.32 12.23
C GLY A 71 3.17 2.98 11.92
N LEU A 72 3.12 2.56 10.67
CA LEU A 72 2.40 1.35 10.23
C LEU A 72 3.29 0.10 10.14
N ASN A 73 4.60 0.25 10.35
CA ASN A 73 5.60 -0.82 10.29
C ASN A 73 5.74 -1.46 8.88
N ALA A 74 5.36 -0.73 7.82
CA ALA A 74 5.47 -1.16 6.43
C ALA A 74 5.28 0.01 5.46
N PHE A 75 5.82 -0.12 4.25
CA PHE A 75 5.77 0.91 3.20
C PHE A 75 4.42 1.01 2.47
N LYS A 76 3.56 -0.03 2.54
CA LYS A 76 2.37 -0.21 1.67
C LYS A 76 1.37 0.94 1.71
N ALA A 77 1.37 1.74 2.77
CA ALA A 77 0.49 2.91 2.88
C ALA A 77 0.80 4.02 1.87
N LEU A 78 2.02 4.09 1.31
CA LEU A 78 2.37 5.06 0.27
C LEU A 78 1.49 4.86 -0.99
N GLY A 79 1.58 3.67 -1.60
CA GLY A 79 0.78 3.30 -2.75
C GLY A 79 -0.72 3.40 -2.51
N VAL A 80 -1.17 2.89 -1.36
CA VAL A 80 -2.60 2.85 -1.05
C VAL A 80 -3.18 4.25 -0.82
N SER A 81 -2.53 5.09 -0.03
CA SER A 81 -3.01 6.47 0.20
C SER A 81 -3.07 7.28 -1.08
N TYR A 82 -2.09 7.10 -1.96
CA TYR A 82 -2.06 7.74 -3.27
C TYR A 82 -3.18 7.22 -4.19
N ALA A 83 -3.40 5.90 -4.24
CA ALA A 83 -4.47 5.31 -5.05
C ALA A 83 -5.88 5.74 -4.59
N LEU A 84 -6.14 5.76 -3.28
CA LEU A 84 -7.39 6.29 -2.73
C LEU A 84 -7.53 7.79 -3.02
N GLY A 85 -6.44 8.54 -2.88
CA GLY A 85 -6.43 9.97 -3.18
C GLY A 85 -6.77 10.27 -4.64
N ARG A 86 -6.16 9.54 -5.59
CA ARG A 86 -6.46 9.59 -7.02
C ARG A 86 -7.90 9.21 -7.32
N TYR A 87 -8.41 8.15 -6.70
CA TYR A 87 -9.80 7.72 -6.85
C TYR A 87 -10.79 8.82 -6.43
N LEU A 88 -10.64 9.37 -5.21
CA LEU A 88 -11.50 10.45 -4.72
C LEU A 88 -11.35 11.73 -5.55
N GLY A 89 -10.13 12.04 -5.98
CA GLY A 89 -9.84 13.13 -6.90
C GLY A 89 -10.64 13.04 -8.18
N ARG A 90 -10.67 11.85 -8.80
CA ARG A 90 -11.46 11.59 -10.01
C ARG A 90 -12.95 11.75 -9.78
N GLU A 91 -13.48 11.23 -8.67
CA GLU A 91 -14.90 11.39 -8.31
C GLU A 91 -15.29 12.87 -8.14
N LEU A 92 -14.34 13.72 -7.77
CA LEU A 92 -14.52 15.18 -7.63
C LEU A 92 -14.22 15.96 -8.92
N GLY A 93 -13.78 15.30 -10.00
CA GLY A 93 -13.30 15.97 -11.21
C GLY A 93 -12.03 16.81 -11.01
N LEU A 94 -11.20 16.44 -10.04
CA LEU A 94 -9.96 17.16 -9.70
C LEU A 94 -8.74 16.49 -10.36
N PRO A 95 -7.85 17.27 -10.98
CA PRO A 95 -6.59 16.77 -11.47
C PRO A 95 -5.60 16.54 -10.31
N ILE A 96 -4.60 15.71 -10.53
CA ILE A 96 -3.66 15.23 -9.50
C ILE A 96 -2.92 16.39 -8.79
N GLU A 97 -2.53 17.42 -9.53
CA GLU A 97 -1.77 18.57 -9.03
C GLU A 97 -2.57 19.41 -8.03
N LYS A 98 -3.90 19.22 -7.99
CA LYS A 98 -4.82 19.87 -7.06
C LYS A 98 -5.27 18.96 -5.92
N LEU A 99 -4.75 17.72 -5.85
CA LEU A 99 -5.00 16.81 -4.75
C LEU A 99 -4.06 17.16 -3.59
N SER A 100 -4.65 17.56 -2.47
CA SER A 100 -3.98 17.54 -1.18
C SER A 100 -4.75 16.61 -0.26
N PHE A 101 -4.01 15.86 0.56
CA PHE A 101 -4.63 14.92 1.47
C PHE A 101 -5.60 15.62 2.44
N ASP A 102 -5.19 16.76 3.01
CA ASP A 102 -6.03 17.60 3.87
C ASP A 102 -7.36 18.00 3.23
N ARG A 103 -7.34 18.33 1.94
CA ARG A 103 -8.55 18.67 1.19
C ARG A 103 -9.44 17.46 1.00
N LEU A 104 -8.86 16.29 0.71
CA LEU A 104 -9.62 15.05 0.50
C LEU A 104 -10.25 14.53 1.80
N SER A 105 -9.63 14.81 2.96
CA SER A 105 -10.19 14.51 4.28
C SER A 105 -11.17 15.56 4.80
N SER A 106 -11.46 16.62 4.03
CA SER A 106 -12.30 17.73 4.47
C SER A 106 -13.80 17.36 4.58
N PRO A 107 -14.56 18.00 5.50
CA PRO A 107 -16.00 17.82 5.60
C PRO A 107 -16.75 18.11 4.29
N GLU A 108 -16.26 19.05 3.48
CA GLU A 108 -16.86 19.41 2.20
C GLU A 108 -16.77 18.27 1.19
N VAL A 109 -15.62 17.57 1.14
CA VAL A 109 -15.47 16.37 0.30
C VAL A 109 -16.37 15.27 0.81
N LYS A 110 -16.46 15.09 2.13
CA LYS A 110 -17.34 14.10 2.75
C LYS A 110 -18.81 14.35 2.41
N GLN A 111 -19.26 15.60 2.45
CA GLN A 111 -20.63 15.98 2.12
C GLN A 111 -20.95 15.73 0.63
N LYS A 112 -19.98 15.94 -0.27
CA LYS A 112 -20.16 15.75 -1.71
C LYS A 112 -20.15 14.27 -2.13
N LEU A 113 -19.22 13.49 -1.62
CA LEU A 113 -19.02 12.10 -2.04
C LEU A 113 -19.76 11.09 -1.16
N GLY A 114 -20.17 11.49 0.04
CA GLY A 114 -20.76 10.61 1.04
C GLY A 114 -19.78 9.58 1.61
N ASP A 115 -20.33 8.44 2.00
CA ASP A 115 -19.56 7.27 2.43
C ASP A 115 -19.16 6.42 1.22
N LYS A 116 -17.87 6.40 0.90
CA LYS A 116 -17.28 5.37 0.03
C LYS A 116 -16.75 4.24 0.90
N THR A 117 -16.89 3.00 0.42
CA THR A 117 -16.38 1.81 1.10
C THR A 117 -15.30 1.15 0.25
N PHE A 118 -14.08 1.13 0.76
CA PHE A 118 -12.94 0.49 0.10
C PHE A 118 -12.79 -0.95 0.57
N VAL A 119 -12.76 -1.90 -0.36
CA VAL A 119 -12.74 -3.33 -0.05
C VAL A 119 -11.43 -3.94 -0.55
N THR A 120 -10.79 -4.77 0.26
CA THR A 120 -9.52 -5.40 -0.12
C THR A 120 -9.33 -6.77 0.51
N ALA A 121 -8.46 -7.58 -0.11
CA ALA A 121 -7.91 -8.79 0.47
C ALA A 121 -6.43 -8.61 0.80
N THR A 122 -5.98 -9.12 1.96
CA THR A 122 -4.57 -9.02 2.37
C THR A 122 -4.16 -10.12 3.32
N ASP A 123 -2.86 -10.38 3.42
CA ASP A 123 -2.22 -11.13 4.51
C ASP A 123 -1.68 -10.21 5.64
N GLY A 124 -1.79 -8.88 5.49
CA GLY A 124 -1.37 -7.91 6.51
C GLY A 124 -1.24 -6.47 6.00
N ASN A 125 -0.05 -6.13 5.48
CA ASN A 125 0.39 -4.73 5.34
C ASN A 125 -0.46 -3.92 4.36
N HIS A 126 -0.91 -4.53 3.25
CA HIS A 126 -1.75 -3.85 2.26
C HIS A 126 -3.09 -3.44 2.86
N GLY A 127 -3.81 -4.37 3.49
CA GLY A 127 -5.11 -4.05 4.09
C GLY A 127 -4.99 -3.12 5.31
N ARG A 128 -3.87 -3.15 6.06
CA ARG A 128 -3.62 -2.13 7.09
C ARG A 128 -3.42 -0.74 6.46
N GLY A 129 -2.70 -0.65 5.35
CA GLY A 129 -2.57 0.58 4.58
C GLY A 129 -3.92 1.10 4.06
N VAL A 130 -4.78 0.22 3.54
CA VAL A 130 -6.15 0.57 3.09
C VAL A 130 -7.00 1.07 4.25
N ALA A 131 -7.00 0.34 5.36
CA ALA A 131 -7.74 0.71 6.55
C ALA A 131 -7.32 2.09 7.08
N TRP A 132 -6.02 2.29 7.25
CA TRP A 132 -5.45 3.56 7.69
C TRP A 132 -5.80 4.70 6.74
N ALA A 133 -5.52 4.55 5.44
CA ALA A 133 -5.76 5.62 4.47
C ALA A 133 -7.26 5.96 4.34
N ALA A 134 -8.14 4.95 4.34
CA ALA A 134 -9.58 5.18 4.33
C ALA A 134 -10.04 5.97 5.56
N ASN A 135 -9.58 5.59 6.75
CA ASN A 135 -9.94 6.27 7.99
C ASN A 135 -9.44 7.73 8.03
N GLN A 136 -8.19 7.96 7.60
CA GLN A 136 -7.62 9.30 7.49
C GLN A 136 -8.40 10.19 6.49
N LEU A 137 -8.99 9.61 5.45
CA LEU A 137 -9.85 10.30 4.47
C LEU A 137 -11.33 10.35 4.89
N GLY A 138 -11.66 9.91 6.10
CA GLY A 138 -13.04 9.84 6.60
C GLY A 138 -13.93 8.87 5.82
N GLN A 139 -13.37 7.85 5.18
CA GLN A 139 -14.07 6.83 4.40
C GLN A 139 -14.11 5.48 5.13
N LYS A 140 -14.95 4.57 4.64
CA LYS A 140 -15.09 3.21 5.21
C LYS A 140 -14.15 2.24 4.52
N SER A 141 -13.78 1.18 5.23
CA SER A 141 -13.03 0.07 4.62
C SER A 141 -13.46 -1.28 5.17
N VAL A 142 -13.40 -2.28 4.29
CA VAL A 142 -13.64 -3.70 4.60
C VAL A 142 -12.42 -4.51 4.16
N VAL A 143 -11.84 -5.25 5.09
CA VAL A 143 -10.59 -6.00 4.87
C VAL A 143 -10.82 -7.49 5.11
N PHE A 144 -10.60 -8.28 4.06
CA PHE A 144 -10.64 -9.73 4.13
C PHE A 144 -9.23 -10.30 4.25
N MET A 145 -9.03 -11.19 5.20
CA MET A 145 -7.75 -11.90 5.37
C MET A 145 -7.93 -13.39 5.12
N PRO A 146 -6.99 -14.10 4.48
CA PRO A 146 -7.14 -15.53 4.24
C PRO A 146 -7.03 -16.35 5.53
N LYS A 147 -7.52 -17.58 5.47
CA LYS A 147 -7.38 -18.59 6.52
C LYS A 147 -5.91 -18.73 6.94
N GLY A 148 -5.68 -18.77 8.25
CA GLY A 148 -4.33 -18.87 8.83
C GLY A 148 -3.63 -17.53 9.04
N SER A 149 -4.26 -16.41 8.68
CA SER A 149 -3.72 -15.08 8.98
C SER A 149 -3.57 -14.83 10.47
N SER A 150 -2.54 -14.06 10.83
CA SER A 150 -2.24 -13.73 12.22
C SER A 150 -3.37 -12.90 12.87
N PRO A 151 -3.89 -13.31 14.05
CA PRO A 151 -4.84 -12.51 14.81
C PRO A 151 -4.31 -11.12 15.15
N LEU A 152 -3.01 -10.98 15.44
CA LEU A 152 -2.39 -9.69 15.73
C LEU A 152 -2.45 -8.74 14.52
N ARG A 153 -2.24 -9.25 13.30
CA ARG A 153 -2.37 -8.45 12.08
C ARG A 153 -3.83 -8.01 11.86
N LEU A 154 -4.78 -8.91 12.11
CA LEU A 154 -6.21 -8.57 12.05
C LEU A 154 -6.57 -7.44 13.03
N GLU A 155 -6.14 -7.55 14.28
CA GLU A 155 -6.44 -6.52 15.29
C GLU A 155 -5.77 -5.18 14.95
N ASN A 156 -4.55 -5.20 14.38
CA ASN A 156 -3.91 -3.97 13.90
C ASN A 156 -4.70 -3.31 12.77
N ILE A 157 -5.33 -4.08 11.87
CA ILE A 157 -6.20 -3.53 10.81
C ILE A 157 -7.48 -2.92 11.42
N LYS A 158 -8.12 -3.63 12.36
CA LYS A 158 -9.33 -3.11 13.04
C LYS A 158 -9.06 -1.83 13.83
N LYS A 159 -7.89 -1.70 14.44
CA LYS A 159 -7.47 -0.48 15.17
C LYS A 159 -7.41 0.75 14.26
N GLU A 160 -7.21 0.57 12.95
CA GLU A 160 -7.29 1.66 11.98
C GLU A 160 -8.74 2.02 11.59
N GLY A 161 -9.76 1.36 12.16
CA GLY A 161 -11.19 1.67 11.94
C GLY A 161 -11.89 0.84 10.85
N ALA A 162 -11.23 -0.18 10.30
CA ALA A 162 -11.82 -1.05 9.29
C ALA A 162 -12.73 -2.14 9.87
N GLU A 163 -13.76 -2.51 9.12
CA GLU A 163 -14.38 -3.83 9.29
C GLU A 163 -13.42 -4.89 8.76
N ALA A 164 -12.92 -5.78 9.60
CA ALA A 164 -11.95 -6.79 9.16
C ALA A 164 -12.28 -8.18 9.69
N ARG A 165 -12.11 -9.19 8.84
CA ARG A 165 -12.31 -10.60 9.21
C ARG A 165 -11.36 -11.55 8.50
N ILE A 166 -11.01 -12.63 9.21
CA ILE A 166 -10.31 -13.78 8.63
C ILE A 166 -11.37 -14.70 7.98
N THR A 167 -11.19 -15.00 6.71
CA THR A 167 -12.05 -15.89 5.94
C THR A 167 -11.66 -17.36 6.16
N LYS A 168 -12.50 -18.25 5.64
CA LYS A 168 -12.19 -19.69 5.55
C LYS A 168 -11.35 -20.06 4.32
N TYR A 169 -11.06 -19.10 3.44
CA TYR A 169 -10.49 -19.33 2.12
C TYR A 169 -8.96 -19.14 2.09
N ASN A 170 -8.28 -19.60 1.04
CA ASN A 170 -6.88 -19.25 0.78
C ASN A 170 -6.76 -17.78 0.29
N TYR A 171 -5.55 -17.32 -0.05
CA TYR A 171 -5.32 -15.93 -0.49
C TYR A 171 -6.13 -15.56 -1.75
N ASP A 172 -5.97 -16.30 -2.84
CA ASP A 172 -6.59 -16.01 -4.13
C ASP A 172 -8.12 -16.06 -4.05
N ASP A 173 -8.66 -17.02 -3.33
CA ASP A 173 -10.09 -17.16 -3.06
C ASP A 173 -10.62 -16.00 -2.19
N THR A 174 -9.79 -15.48 -1.28
CA THR A 174 -10.11 -14.30 -0.48
C THR A 174 -10.12 -13.04 -1.34
N VAL A 175 -9.21 -12.92 -2.32
CA VAL A 175 -9.25 -11.85 -3.32
C VAL A 175 -10.57 -11.91 -4.10
N ARG A 176 -10.93 -13.07 -4.65
CA ARG A 176 -12.22 -13.25 -5.37
C ARG A 176 -13.42 -12.88 -4.50
N HIS A 177 -13.41 -13.31 -3.24
CA HIS A 177 -14.45 -12.95 -2.27
C HIS A 177 -14.54 -11.44 -2.02
N ALA A 178 -13.42 -10.72 -1.97
CA ALA A 178 -13.41 -9.27 -1.81
C ALA A 178 -14.04 -8.55 -3.03
N TYR A 179 -13.78 -9.01 -4.25
CA TYR A 179 -14.42 -8.49 -5.47
C TYR A 179 -15.93 -8.72 -5.44
N GLU A 180 -16.38 -9.96 -5.18
CA GLU A 180 -17.81 -10.29 -5.10
C GLU A 180 -18.53 -9.49 -4.01
N TYR A 181 -17.87 -9.26 -2.87
CA TYR A 181 -18.44 -8.48 -1.78
C TYR A 181 -18.55 -7.00 -2.16
N ALA A 182 -17.50 -6.43 -2.77
CA ALA A 182 -17.52 -5.05 -3.23
C ALA A 182 -18.64 -4.79 -4.23
N GLU A 183 -18.83 -5.69 -5.21
CA GLU A 183 -19.92 -5.62 -6.18
C GLU A 183 -21.29 -5.59 -5.49
N LYS A 184 -21.52 -6.50 -4.53
CA LYS A 184 -22.80 -6.60 -3.79
C LYS A 184 -23.15 -5.33 -3.01
N ILE A 185 -22.17 -4.64 -2.47
CA ILE A 185 -22.40 -3.44 -1.64
C ILE A 185 -22.19 -2.12 -2.41
N GLY A 186 -21.85 -2.17 -3.70
CA GLY A 186 -21.45 -1.00 -4.47
C GLY A 186 -20.15 -0.34 -3.96
N GLY A 187 -19.26 -1.13 -3.37
CA GLY A 187 -17.96 -0.70 -2.86
C GLY A 187 -16.88 -0.66 -3.94
N MET A 188 -15.75 -0.03 -3.64
CA MET A 188 -14.59 0.05 -4.53
C MET A 188 -13.51 -0.93 -4.10
N VAL A 189 -13.12 -1.85 -4.99
CA VAL A 189 -11.99 -2.75 -4.72
C VAL A 189 -10.69 -1.98 -4.78
N VAL A 190 -9.81 -2.20 -3.79
CA VAL A 190 -8.45 -1.65 -3.71
C VAL A 190 -7.48 -2.81 -3.52
N GLN A 191 -7.02 -3.39 -4.62
CA GLN A 191 -6.08 -4.51 -4.62
C GLN A 191 -4.78 -4.12 -5.32
N ASP A 192 -3.66 -4.57 -4.76
CA ASP A 192 -2.31 -4.31 -5.27
C ASP A 192 -1.87 -5.30 -6.37
N THR A 193 -2.82 -5.92 -7.05
CA THR A 193 -2.61 -6.86 -8.16
C THR A 193 -3.52 -6.48 -9.32
N ALA A 194 -2.98 -6.49 -10.54
CA ALA A 194 -3.72 -6.19 -11.75
C ALA A 194 -4.47 -7.42 -12.29
N LEU A 195 -5.66 -7.19 -12.81
CA LEU A 195 -6.47 -8.15 -13.56
C LEU A 195 -6.96 -7.47 -14.84
N PRO A 196 -7.29 -8.20 -15.91
CA PRO A 196 -7.91 -7.61 -17.09
C PRO A 196 -9.16 -6.80 -16.71
N GLY A 197 -9.16 -5.51 -17.06
CA GLY A 197 -10.23 -4.57 -16.69
C GLY A 197 -10.09 -3.93 -15.30
N TYR A 198 -9.06 -4.28 -14.52
CA TYR A 198 -8.70 -3.68 -13.24
C TYR A 198 -7.19 -3.44 -13.18
N GLU A 199 -6.75 -2.35 -13.81
CA GLU A 199 -5.32 -2.02 -13.96
C GLU A 199 -4.99 -0.65 -13.39
N GLU A 200 -5.97 0.25 -13.36
CA GLU A 200 -5.78 1.64 -12.95
C GLU A 200 -5.44 1.78 -11.46
N ILE A 201 -6.21 1.15 -10.56
CA ILE A 201 -5.93 1.20 -9.12
C ILE A 201 -4.57 0.53 -8.80
N PRO A 202 -4.26 -0.69 -9.30
CA PRO A 202 -2.92 -1.28 -9.13
C PRO A 202 -1.81 -0.39 -9.67
N HIS A 203 -2.03 0.28 -10.80
CA HIS A 203 -1.06 1.22 -11.36
C HIS A 203 -0.82 2.41 -10.42
N TRP A 204 -1.87 2.99 -9.83
CA TRP A 204 -1.69 4.05 -8.83
C TRP A 204 -1.02 3.53 -7.56
N ILE A 205 -1.35 2.33 -7.08
CA ILE A 205 -0.68 1.72 -5.93
C ILE A 205 0.82 1.55 -6.20
N MET A 206 1.20 1.17 -7.41
CA MET A 206 2.59 1.03 -7.81
C MET A 206 3.30 2.39 -7.93
N GLN A 207 2.59 3.43 -8.38
CA GLN A 207 3.15 4.78 -8.49
C GLN A 207 3.47 5.39 -7.12
N GLY A 208 2.59 5.20 -6.14
CA GLY A 208 2.74 5.77 -4.79
C GLY A 208 3.79 5.07 -3.92
#